data_AF-A0A8D8P0U8-F1
#
_entry.id   AF-A0A8D8P0U8-F1
#
_cell.length_a   1.000
_cell.length_b   1.000
_cell.length_c   1.000
_cell.angle_alpha   90.00
_cell.angle_beta   90.00
_cell.angle_gamma   90.00
#
_symmetry.space_group_name_H-M   'P 1'
#
loop_
_entity.id
_entity.type
_entity.pdbx_description
1 polymer ?
#
loop_
_entity_poly.entity_id
_entity_poly.type
_entity_poly.pdbx_seq_one_letter_code
_entity_poly.pdbx_strand_id
1 'polypeptide(L)'
;MNNLCRSVSKLPAHPAFRIATGKHLFATQTVRRQSTSTESKEKIVIPARIERGPTDILNALSSTVGYDPTAPHYKYHDDPYLMPMSNVGKKTFAMAQEAGRKAARWIRQENAKLFRHQEADPPIPAFAPTMVYSEESQVEETDLRR
;
A
#
# COMPACT_ATOMS: atom_id res chain seq x y z
N MET A 1 37.53 -33.30 21.37
CA MET A 1 38.06 -33.07 22.73
C MET A 1 38.29 -31.58 22.88
N ASN A 2 37.30 -30.83 23.35
CA ASN A 2 37.41 -29.37 23.47
C ASN A 2 37.25 -29.02 24.96
N ASN A 3 38.34 -28.55 25.55
CA ASN A 3 38.45 -28.31 26.99
C ASN A 3 37.82 -26.98 27.39
N LEU A 4 37.09 -27.02 28.51
CA LEU A 4 36.59 -25.87 29.27
C LEU A 4 37.74 -24.98 29.78
N CYS A 5 37.49 -23.68 29.90
CA CYS A 5 37.87 -22.96 31.11
C CYS A 5 37.00 -21.71 31.31
N ARG A 6 36.17 -21.71 32.37
CA ARG A 6 35.58 -20.50 32.97
C ARG A 6 36.37 -20.21 34.24
N SER A 7 36.67 -18.94 34.50
CA SER A 7 37.02 -18.50 35.84
C SER A 7 36.28 -17.21 36.18
N VAL A 8 35.85 -17.13 37.45
CA VAL A 8 35.08 -16.05 38.06
C VAL A 8 35.86 -15.61 39.30
N SER A 9 36.00 -14.30 39.53
CA SER A 9 36.10 -13.72 40.89
C SER A 9 36.00 -12.19 40.77
N LYS A 10 34.93 -11.57 41.29
CA LYS A 10 34.69 -11.03 42.65
C LYS A 10 35.27 -9.62 42.86
N LEU A 11 34.34 -8.74 43.20
CA LEU A 11 34.40 -7.28 43.38
C LEU A 11 35.19 -6.84 44.63
N PRO A 12 35.57 -5.55 44.72
CA PRO A 12 35.54 -4.86 46.01
C PRO A 12 34.85 -3.49 45.98
N ALA A 13 34.58 -3.01 47.20
CA ALA A 13 33.56 -2.07 47.62
C ALA A 13 33.89 -0.56 47.45
N HIS A 14 32.81 0.22 47.41
CA HIS A 14 32.79 1.69 47.42
C HIS A 14 33.24 2.30 48.76
N PRO A 15 33.85 3.50 48.75
CA PRO A 15 33.75 4.44 49.86
C PRO A 15 32.69 5.51 49.58
N ALA A 16 31.88 5.78 50.61
CA ALA A 16 30.88 6.83 50.65
C ALA A 16 31.55 8.21 50.82
N PHE A 17 31.02 9.26 50.19
CA PHE A 17 31.30 10.62 50.64
C PHE A 17 30.13 11.60 50.53
N ARG A 18 30.21 12.55 51.44
CA ARG A 18 29.17 13.37 52.07
C ARG A 18 28.56 14.45 51.18
N ILE A 19 27.31 14.79 51.51
CA ILE A 19 26.54 15.90 50.94
C ILE A 19 26.97 17.20 51.62
N ALA A 20 27.45 18.17 50.83
CA ALA A 20 27.57 19.56 51.24
C ALA A 20 26.65 20.40 50.34
N THR A 21 25.65 21.02 50.97
CA THR A 21 24.66 21.89 50.35
C THR A 21 25.26 23.28 50.11
N GLY A 22 25.51 23.60 48.84
CA GLY A 22 25.92 24.92 48.36
C GLY A 22 24.91 25.47 47.37
N LYS A 23 24.47 26.72 47.60
CA LYS A 23 23.44 27.44 46.83
C LYS A 23 23.83 27.52 45.34
N HIS A 24 23.06 26.86 44.47
CA HIS A 24 23.23 26.95 43.02
C HIS A 24 22.68 28.29 42.51
N LEU A 25 23.59 29.23 42.24
CA LEU A 25 23.34 30.21 41.18
C LEU A 25 23.36 29.46 39.84
N PHE A 26 22.27 29.53 39.09
CA PHE A 26 22.19 28.99 37.74
C PHE A 26 23.01 29.87 36.79
N ALA A 27 24.30 29.60 36.69
CA ALA A 27 25.07 29.97 35.50
C ALA A 27 24.77 28.93 34.41
N THR A 28 24.23 29.37 33.28
CA THR A 28 24.11 28.55 32.07
C THR A 28 25.50 28.28 31.50
N GLN A 29 26.16 27.25 32.02
CA GLN A 29 27.37 26.71 31.41
C GLN A 29 26.96 26.01 30.11
N THR A 30 27.29 26.64 28.98
CA THR A 30 27.36 25.97 27.68
C THR A 30 28.46 24.92 27.76
N VAL A 31 28.08 23.69 28.08
CA VAL A 31 28.95 22.52 28.00
C VAL A 31 29.25 22.26 26.52
N ARG A 32 30.34 22.84 26.02
CA ARG A 32 30.93 22.43 24.74
C ARG A 32 31.47 21.02 24.95
N ARG A 33 30.70 20.01 24.53
CA ARG A 33 31.18 18.63 24.38
C ARG A 33 32.35 18.64 23.39
N GLN A 34 33.57 18.72 23.90
CA GLN A 34 34.74 18.31 23.13
C GLN A 34 34.84 16.79 23.27
N SER A 35 34.20 16.08 22.35
CA SER A 35 34.49 14.67 22.13
C SER A 35 35.88 14.55 21.54
N THR A 36 36.86 14.16 22.35
CA THR A 36 38.11 13.55 21.88
C THR A 36 37.78 12.14 21.40
N SER A 37 37.11 12.03 20.25
CA SER A 37 37.03 10.79 19.48
C SER A 37 38.04 10.93 18.35
N THR A 38 39.06 10.08 18.35
CA THR A 38 39.87 9.78 17.17
C THR A 38 38.96 9.75 15.94
N GLU A 39 39.18 10.68 15.00
CA GLU A 39 38.41 10.80 13.75
C GLU A 39 38.69 9.61 12.83
N SER A 40 38.21 8.42 13.17
CA SER A 40 37.85 7.46 12.13
C SER A 40 36.61 8.03 11.47
N LYS A 41 36.77 8.69 10.32
CA LYS A 41 35.67 9.13 9.46
C LYS A 41 34.86 7.88 9.05
N GLU A 42 33.92 7.46 9.88
CA GLU A 42 33.00 6.37 9.55
C GLU A 42 32.20 6.82 8.34
N LYS A 43 32.46 6.19 7.20
CA LYS A 43 31.83 6.55 5.93
C LYS A 43 30.36 6.09 5.99
N ILE A 44 29.44 7.05 6.05
CA ILE A 44 28.00 6.78 5.92
C ILE A 44 27.74 6.25 4.51
N VAL A 45 27.20 5.03 4.41
CA VAL A 45 26.81 4.41 3.13
C VAL A 45 25.29 4.44 3.02
N ILE A 46 24.77 5.28 2.11
CA ILE A 46 23.33 5.36 1.83
C ILE A 46 22.99 4.30 0.77
N PRO A 47 22.00 3.43 0.98
CA PRO A 47 21.59 2.44 -0.01
C PRO A 47 20.84 3.08 -1.18
N ALA A 48 20.87 2.42 -2.34
CA ALA A 48 20.12 2.85 -3.51
C ALA A 48 18.61 2.61 -3.33
N ARG A 49 17.80 3.49 -3.91
CA ARG A 49 16.34 3.30 -4.00
C ARG A 49 16.04 2.13 -4.93
N ILE A 50 15.13 1.26 -4.50
CA ILE A 50 14.57 0.21 -5.35
C ILE A 50 13.32 0.77 -6.03
N GLU A 51 13.37 0.92 -7.35
CA GLU A 51 12.22 1.28 -8.17
C GLU A 51 11.23 0.11 -8.23
N ARG A 52 9.94 0.39 -8.03
CA ARG A 52 8.85 -0.58 -8.11
C ARG A 52 7.77 -0.06 -9.03
N GLY A 53 7.14 -0.94 -9.79
CA GLY A 53 5.93 -0.66 -10.55
C GLY A 53 4.72 -0.38 -9.63
N PRO A 54 3.65 0.22 -10.18
CA PRO A 54 2.46 0.60 -9.40
C PRO A 54 1.71 -0.61 -8.81
N THR A 55 1.85 -1.80 -9.40
CA THR A 55 1.13 -3.02 -8.99
C THR A 55 2.04 -4.12 -8.42
N ASP A 56 3.34 -3.88 -8.26
CA ASP A 56 4.33 -4.90 -7.89
C ASP A 56 4.03 -5.56 -6.53
N ILE A 57 3.56 -4.77 -5.57
CA ILE A 57 3.20 -5.28 -4.24
C ILE A 57 1.98 -6.21 -4.34
N LEU A 58 0.99 -5.87 -5.15
CA LEU A 58 -0.20 -6.71 -5.35
C LEU A 58 0.19 -8.03 -6.02
N ASN A 59 1.07 -7.98 -7.03
CA ASN A 59 1.59 -9.18 -7.68
C ASN A 59 2.37 -10.06 -6.69
N ALA A 60 3.25 -9.46 -5.89
CA ALA A 60 4.01 -10.17 -4.86
C ALA A 60 3.07 -10.87 -3.86
N LEU A 61 2.04 -10.17 -3.35
CA LEU A 61 1.06 -10.76 -2.43
C LEU A 61 0.26 -11.89 -3.09
N SER A 62 -0.22 -11.68 -4.32
CA SER A 62 -0.97 -12.72 -5.05
C SER A 62 -0.15 -13.99 -5.28
N SER A 63 1.17 -13.87 -5.48
CA SER A 63 2.06 -15.02 -5.67
C SER A 63 2.27 -15.86 -4.41
N THR A 64 2.02 -15.29 -3.23
CA THR A 64 2.16 -16.01 -1.95
C THR A 64 0.91 -16.83 -1.59
N VAL A 65 -0.23 -16.59 -2.26
CA VAL A 65 -1.52 -17.22 -1.95
C VAL A 65 -1.88 -18.22 -3.05
N GLY A 66 -2.12 -19.47 -2.67
CA GLY A 66 -2.52 -20.55 -3.59
C GLY A 66 -4.03 -20.64 -3.84
N TYR A 67 -4.42 -21.55 -4.74
CA TYR A 67 -5.83 -21.88 -5.00
C TYR A 67 -6.41 -22.76 -3.88
N ASP A 68 -7.57 -22.38 -3.35
CA ASP A 68 -8.33 -23.16 -2.38
C ASP A 68 -9.39 -24.03 -3.09
N PRO A 69 -9.30 -25.37 -3.00
CA PRO A 69 -10.28 -26.27 -3.62
C PRO A 69 -11.63 -26.33 -2.88
N THR A 70 -11.70 -25.86 -1.63
CA THR A 70 -12.91 -25.92 -0.81
C THR A 70 -13.79 -24.68 -0.96
N ALA A 71 -13.21 -23.55 -1.35
CA ALA A 71 -13.93 -22.31 -1.55
C ALA A 71 -14.54 -22.20 -2.97
N PRO A 72 -15.70 -21.56 -3.11
CA PRO A 72 -16.16 -21.12 -4.42
C PRO A 72 -15.20 -20.10 -5.05
N HIS A 73 -15.24 -20.02 -6.38
CA HIS A 73 -14.49 -18.99 -7.07
C HIS A 73 -15.01 -17.59 -6.67
N TYR A 74 -14.08 -16.69 -6.30
CA TYR A 74 -14.34 -15.28 -5.88
C TYR A 74 -15.26 -14.45 -6.78
N LYS A 75 -15.52 -14.91 -8.00
CA LYS A 75 -16.43 -14.24 -8.94
C LYS A 75 -17.88 -14.27 -8.45
N TYR A 76 -18.25 -15.29 -7.67
CA TYR A 76 -19.60 -15.50 -7.15
C TYR A 76 -19.69 -15.02 -5.70
N HIS A 77 -20.92 -14.80 -5.25
CA HIS A 77 -21.18 -14.51 -3.84
C HIS A 77 -20.87 -15.75 -2.99
N ASP A 78 -20.36 -15.52 -1.79
CA ASP A 78 -20.06 -16.58 -0.80
C ASP A 78 -21.30 -17.01 0.01
N ASP A 79 -22.49 -16.74 -0.55
CA ASP A 79 -23.77 -17.16 0.02
C ASP A 79 -24.15 -18.53 -0.56
N PRO A 80 -24.47 -19.53 0.28
CA PRO A 80 -24.93 -20.84 -0.16
C PRO A 80 -26.05 -20.82 -1.22
N TYR A 81 -26.95 -19.83 -1.18
CA TYR A 81 -28.03 -19.73 -2.16
C TYR A 81 -27.55 -19.22 -3.54
N LEU A 82 -26.56 -18.33 -3.56
CA LEU A 82 -26.07 -17.66 -4.77
C LEU A 82 -24.82 -18.31 -5.37
N MET A 83 -24.27 -19.32 -4.72
CA MET A 83 -23.13 -20.09 -5.22
C MET A 83 -23.58 -21.11 -6.29
N PRO A 84 -22.99 -21.09 -7.51
CA PRO A 84 -23.41 -21.99 -8.57
C PRO A 84 -22.83 -23.41 -8.40
N MET A 85 -23.72 -24.39 -8.25
CA MET A 85 -23.36 -25.80 -8.02
C MET A 85 -22.96 -26.57 -9.29
N SER A 86 -23.34 -26.09 -10.48
CA SER A 86 -23.10 -26.77 -11.76
C SER A 86 -22.41 -25.86 -12.77
N ASN A 87 -21.73 -26.47 -13.76
CA ASN A 87 -21.06 -25.70 -14.82
C ASN A 87 -22.05 -24.92 -15.71
N VAL A 88 -23.26 -25.44 -15.90
CA VAL A 88 -24.33 -24.70 -16.60
C VAL A 88 -24.74 -23.49 -15.76
N GLY A 89 -24.93 -23.66 -14.44
CA GLY A 89 -25.22 -22.56 -13.53
C GLY A 89 -24.15 -21.47 -13.57
N LYS A 90 -22.86 -21.85 -13.52
CA LYS A 90 -21.73 -20.92 -13.64
C LYS A 90 -21.83 -20.06 -14.91
N LYS A 91 -22.14 -20.67 -16.06
CA LYS A 91 -22.32 -19.97 -17.34
C LYS A 91 -23.51 -19.01 -17.29
N THR A 92 -24.66 -19.47 -16.80
CA THR A 92 -25.88 -18.66 -16.71
C THR A 92 -25.67 -17.44 -15.82
N PHE A 93 -25.06 -17.60 -14.64
CA PHE A 93 -24.75 -16.50 -13.73
C PHE A 93 -23.79 -15.50 -14.37
N ALA A 94 -22.74 -15.98 -15.05
CA ALA A 94 -21.80 -15.12 -15.77
C ALA A 94 -22.50 -14.32 -16.89
N MET A 95 -23.34 -14.97 -17.70
CA MET A 95 -24.09 -14.31 -18.77
C MET A 95 -25.07 -13.26 -18.23
N ALA A 96 -25.80 -13.58 -17.16
CA ALA A 96 -26.73 -12.65 -16.52
C ALA A 96 -25.99 -11.42 -15.96
N GLN A 97 -24.84 -11.61 -15.31
CA GLN A 97 -24.03 -10.51 -14.78
C GLN A 97 -23.50 -9.60 -15.91
N GLU A 98 -22.99 -10.16 -17.01
CA GLU A 98 -22.55 -9.35 -18.16
C GLU A 98 -23.71 -8.61 -18.83
N ALA A 99 -24.88 -9.25 -18.95
CA ALA A 99 -26.07 -8.62 -19.50
C ALA A 99 -26.50 -7.41 -18.66
N GLY A 100 -26.53 -7.55 -17.33
CA GLY A 100 -26.80 -6.46 -16.40
C GLY A 100 -25.78 -5.32 -16.52
N ARG A 101 -24.48 -5.63 -16.61
CA ARG A 101 -23.43 -4.61 -16.82
C ARG A 101 -23.62 -3.87 -18.15
N LYS A 102 -23.98 -4.56 -19.22
CA LYS A 102 -24.25 -3.94 -20.53
C LYS A 102 -25.47 -3.02 -20.45
N ALA A 103 -26.56 -3.46 -19.83
CA ALA A 103 -27.76 -2.65 -19.63
C ALA A 103 -27.46 -1.39 -18.80
N ALA A 104 -26.71 -1.52 -17.69
CA ALA A 104 -26.31 -0.37 -16.87
C ALA A 104 -25.42 0.62 -17.64
N ARG A 105 -24.47 0.13 -18.44
CA ARG A 105 -23.64 0.98 -19.31
C ARG A 105 -24.48 1.72 -20.35
N TRP A 106 -25.49 1.07 -20.92
CA TRP A 106 -26.42 1.69 -21.85
C TRP A 106 -27.23 2.81 -21.17
N ILE A 107 -27.80 2.55 -19.99
CA ILE A 107 -28.54 3.56 -19.20
C ILE A 107 -27.65 4.77 -18.89
N ARG A 108 -26.40 4.52 -18.45
CA ARG A 108 -25.40 5.57 -18.17
C ARG A 108 -25.13 6.43 -19.41
N GLN A 109 -25.07 5.81 -20.59
CA GLN A 109 -24.80 6.49 -21.84
C GLN A 109 -25.99 7.37 -22.27
N GLU A 110 -27.20 6.81 -22.21
CA GLU A 110 -28.43 7.51 -22.57
C GLU A 110 -28.68 8.72 -21.65
N ASN A 111 -28.40 8.56 -20.35
CA ASN A 111 -28.65 9.58 -19.33
C ASN A 111 -27.36 10.26 -18.84
N ALA A 112 -26.42 10.53 -19.75
CA ALA A 112 -25.09 11.07 -19.41
C ALA A 112 -25.11 12.33 -18.52
N LYS A 113 -26.17 13.15 -18.60
CA LYS A 113 -26.35 14.35 -17.79
C LYS A 113 -26.40 14.06 -16.28
N LEU A 114 -26.91 12.90 -15.88
CA LEU A 114 -27.04 12.49 -14.47
C LEU A 114 -25.70 12.03 -13.88
N PHE A 115 -24.75 11.61 -14.72
CA PHE A 115 -23.47 11.01 -14.30
C PHE A 115 -22.30 12.00 -14.43
N ARG A 116 -22.56 13.30 -14.24
CA ARG A 116 -21.54 14.37 -14.35
C ARG A 116 -20.77 14.63 -13.06
N HIS A 117 -21.28 14.19 -11.93
CA HIS A 117 -20.62 14.38 -10.64
C HIS A 117 -19.35 13.51 -10.57
N GLN A 118 -18.19 14.15 -10.34
CA GLN A 118 -16.89 13.50 -10.20
C GLN A 118 -16.36 13.78 -8.79
N GLU A 119 -16.12 12.72 -8.02
CA GLU A 119 -15.57 12.80 -6.65
C GLU A 119 -14.09 12.40 -6.61
N ALA A 120 -13.64 11.54 -7.54
CA ALA A 120 -12.28 11.02 -7.56
C ALA A 120 -11.28 12.02 -8.16
N ASP A 121 -10.12 12.15 -7.52
CA ASP A 121 -8.94 12.85 -8.04
C ASP A 121 -7.76 11.86 -8.12
N PRO A 122 -7.26 11.50 -9.32
CA PRO A 122 -7.70 11.96 -10.64
C PRO A 122 -9.04 11.34 -11.09
N PRO A 123 -9.81 12.01 -11.97
CA PRO A 123 -11.03 11.45 -12.52
C PRO A 123 -10.70 10.22 -13.39
N ILE A 124 -11.50 9.16 -13.25
CA ILE A 124 -11.29 7.91 -13.99
C ILE A 124 -12.12 7.94 -15.29
N PRO A 125 -11.50 8.15 -16.47
CA PRO A 125 -12.22 8.36 -17.71
C PRO A 125 -13.04 7.13 -18.16
N ALA A 126 -12.65 5.93 -17.73
CA ALA A 126 -13.38 4.70 -18.04
C ALA A 126 -14.81 4.65 -17.46
N PHE A 127 -15.05 5.39 -16.36
CA PHE A 127 -16.37 5.44 -15.72
C PHE A 127 -17.24 6.59 -16.20
N ALA A 128 -16.67 7.57 -16.91
CA ALA A 128 -17.42 8.65 -17.53
C ALA A 128 -18.24 8.15 -18.74
N PRO A 129 -19.41 8.77 -19.03
CA PRO A 129 -20.14 8.53 -20.26
C PRO A 129 -19.33 9.00 -21.47
N THR A 130 -19.41 8.26 -22.58
CA THR A 130 -18.70 8.63 -23.82
C THR A 130 -19.44 9.74 -24.57
N MET A 131 -18.73 10.55 -25.36
CA MET A 131 -19.38 11.53 -26.24
C MET A 131 -20.01 10.81 -27.45
N VAL A 132 -21.27 11.12 -27.76
CA VAL A 132 -21.94 10.67 -28.98
C VAL A 132 -21.88 11.81 -29.99
N TYR A 133 -21.23 11.57 -31.12
CA TYR A 133 -21.15 12.54 -32.21
C TYR A 133 -22.39 12.42 -33.11
N SER A 134 -23.04 13.55 -33.39
CA SER A 134 -24.13 13.67 -34.37
C SER A 134 -23.62 14.41 -35.62
N GLU A 135 -24.38 14.41 -36.71
CA GLU A 135 -24.01 15.12 -37.95
C GLU A 135 -23.84 16.64 -37.74
N GLU A 136 -24.49 17.18 -36.71
CA GLU A 136 -24.42 18.58 -36.31
C GLU A 136 -23.26 18.87 -35.35
N SER A 137 -22.58 17.84 -34.85
CA SER A 137 -21.46 18.02 -33.92
C SER A 137 -20.23 18.52 -34.67
N GLN A 138 -19.63 19.60 -34.16
CA GLN A 138 -18.35 20.08 -34.66
C GLN A 138 -17.26 19.13 -34.16
N VAL A 139 -16.68 18.34 -35.07
CA VAL A 139 -15.64 17.33 -34.79
C VAL A 139 -14.37 17.74 -35.50
N GLU A 140 -13.25 17.75 -34.79
CA GLU A 140 -11.93 18.07 -35.34
C GLU A 140 -11.11 16.79 -35.57
N GLU A 141 -10.09 16.83 -36.44
CA GLU A 141 -9.23 15.66 -36.72
C GLU A 141 -8.56 15.07 -35.47
N THR A 142 -8.38 15.89 -34.43
CA THR A 142 -7.84 15.46 -33.13
C THR A 142 -8.73 14.45 -32.42
N ASP A 143 -10.04 14.48 -32.65
CA ASP A 143 -11.01 13.60 -32.00
C ASP A 143 -10.97 12.16 -32.55
N LEU A 144 -10.38 11.98 -33.75
CA LEU A 144 -10.19 10.68 -34.39
C LEU A 144 -8.94 9.93 -33.89
N ARG A 145 -8.00 10.63 -33.23
CA ARG A 145 -6.76 10.05 -32.70
C ARG A 145 -7.01 9.51 -31.30
N ARG A 146 -7.62 8.32 -31.22
CA ARG A 146 -7.84 7.59 -29.95
C ARG A 146 -6.82 6.49 -29.74
#